data_AF-A0A816H5K3-F1
#
_entry.id   AF-A0A816H5K3-F1
#
_cell.length_a   1.000
_cell.length_b   1.000
_cell.length_c   1.000
_cell.angle_alpha   90.00
_cell.angle_beta   90.00
_cell.angle_gamma   90.00
#
_symmetry.space_group_name_H-M   'P 1'
#
loop_
_entity.id
_entity.type
_entity.pdbx_description
1 polymer ?
#
loop_
_entity_poly.entity_id
_entity_poly.type
_entity_poly.pdbx_seq_one_letter_code
_entity_poly.pdbx_strand_id
1 'polypeptide(L)'
;MCEDLENIDSLHQIYDIIRAIFYLNKSSLFEILFSEELILDVIGCLEYDSQLRCNEKRNHREFLDRKATFKEVIPIGNQELLSKIHQTYRVQYIQDAILPAPSLFEENLLSTMNSFLYFNKVDIVTFLYEDAKFLSQLFSTLKDENLSDDKRKDLMLFLKEFCVFSQTLQQQSRDNFFQALATHGILNVIQVMLNLDDTTTKQAALDVFASIVECNPSTVREYMLQETHSIQDDDELLLNLVINEIQNDPDPELSGALSLMDCLNKLIHPENMIAVSISEKTEFLLFFYHRCMSVMLAPLMANTSDLKLVRDDFHIAQLQNLILDFVTFCIEHHTYHMRNFL
;
A
#
# COMPACT_ATOMS: atom_id res chain seq x y z
N MET A 1 11.11 -23.86 -33.42
CA MET A 1 11.92 -24.95 -34.02
C MET A 1 12.06 -26.17 -33.10
N CYS A 2 12.64 -26.07 -31.89
CA CYS A 2 12.74 -27.25 -30.99
C CYS A 2 11.37 -27.74 -30.50
N GLU A 3 10.45 -26.82 -30.21
CA GLU A 3 9.05 -27.14 -29.88
C GLU A 3 8.34 -27.82 -31.07
N ASP A 4 8.51 -27.30 -32.28
CA ASP A 4 7.90 -27.85 -33.50
C ASP A 4 8.42 -29.26 -33.86
N LEU A 5 9.65 -29.58 -33.42
CA LEU A 5 10.29 -30.88 -33.61
C LEU A 5 10.06 -31.84 -32.43
N GLU A 6 9.29 -31.42 -31.40
CA GLU A 6 9.03 -32.17 -30.17
C GLU A 6 10.32 -32.68 -29.48
N ASN A 7 11.44 -31.94 -29.63
CA ASN A 7 12.74 -32.33 -29.09
C ASN A 7 12.88 -31.89 -27.63
N ILE A 8 12.32 -32.70 -26.72
CA ILE A 8 12.26 -32.43 -25.28
C ILE A 8 13.64 -32.32 -24.64
N ASP A 9 14.60 -33.17 -25.02
CA ASP A 9 15.96 -33.14 -24.45
C ASP A 9 16.66 -31.80 -24.74
N SER A 10 16.48 -31.26 -25.96
CA SER A 10 17.04 -29.96 -26.31
C SER A 10 16.33 -28.81 -25.60
N LEU A 11 15.02 -28.93 -25.35
CA LEU A 11 14.26 -27.92 -24.60
C LEU A 11 14.71 -27.86 -23.13
N HIS A 12 14.99 -29.00 -22.50
CA HIS A 12 15.58 -29.06 -21.17
C HIS A 12 16.98 -28.43 -21.12
N GLN A 13 17.82 -28.67 -22.14
CA GLN A 13 19.14 -28.02 -22.22
C GLN A 13 19.01 -26.50 -22.36
N ILE A 14 18.06 -26.02 -23.17
CA ILE A 14 17.79 -24.59 -23.32
C ILE A 14 17.33 -23.99 -21.99
N TYR A 15 16.42 -24.66 -21.26
CA TYR A 15 16.01 -24.26 -19.91
C TYR A 15 17.22 -24.06 -18.98
N ASP A 16 18.11 -25.06 -18.91
CA ASP A 16 19.28 -25.00 -18.04
C ASP A 16 20.25 -23.89 -18.44
N ILE A 17 20.43 -23.64 -19.74
CA ILE A 17 21.25 -22.54 -20.26
C ILE A 17 20.66 -21.19 -19.86
N ILE A 18 19.37 -20.96 -20.11
CA ILE A 18 18.71 -19.69 -19.78
C ILE A 18 18.76 -19.47 -18.27
N ARG A 19 18.44 -20.49 -17.46
CA ARG A 19 18.53 -20.41 -16.00
C ARG A 19 19.96 -20.07 -15.54
N ALA A 20 20.98 -20.69 -16.11
CA ALA A 20 22.38 -20.36 -15.81
C ALA A 20 22.72 -18.90 -16.17
N ILE A 21 22.19 -18.37 -17.28
CA ILE A 21 22.35 -16.97 -17.67
C ILE A 21 21.75 -16.03 -16.62
N PHE A 22 20.55 -16.33 -16.09
CA PHE A 22 19.96 -15.54 -15.00
C PHE A 22 20.87 -15.47 -13.77
N TYR A 23 21.49 -16.60 -13.39
CA TYR A 23 22.41 -16.66 -12.26
C TYR A 23 23.78 -15.99 -12.51
N LEU A 24 24.10 -15.58 -13.75
CA LEU A 24 25.24 -14.69 -13.98
C LEU A 24 25.00 -13.29 -13.40
N ASN A 25 23.73 -12.93 -13.16
CA ASN A 25 23.29 -11.72 -12.48
C ASN A 25 23.91 -10.43 -13.07
N LYS A 26 23.96 -10.33 -14.41
CA LYS A 26 24.55 -9.19 -15.16
C LYS A 26 23.46 -8.29 -15.76
N SER A 27 23.59 -6.98 -15.57
CA SER A 27 22.62 -5.99 -16.04
C SER A 27 22.46 -6.00 -17.56
N SER A 28 23.57 -6.05 -18.29
CA SER A 28 23.55 -6.07 -19.76
C SER A 28 22.85 -7.30 -20.34
N LEU A 29 22.83 -8.42 -19.62
CA LEU A 29 22.08 -9.62 -20.03
C LEU A 29 20.59 -9.42 -19.77
N PHE A 30 20.23 -8.85 -18.62
CA PHE A 30 18.84 -8.55 -18.29
C PHE A 30 18.21 -7.50 -19.21
N GLU A 31 18.95 -6.49 -19.65
CA GLU A 31 18.48 -5.53 -20.66
C GLU A 31 18.06 -6.22 -21.97
N ILE A 32 18.82 -7.25 -22.39
CA ILE A 32 18.51 -8.03 -23.60
C ILE A 32 17.35 -8.99 -23.33
N LEU A 33 17.44 -9.81 -22.26
CA LEU A 33 16.45 -10.84 -21.94
C LEU A 33 15.06 -10.26 -21.64
N PHE A 34 15.01 -9.09 -21.01
CA PHE A 34 13.75 -8.42 -20.64
C PHE A 34 13.24 -7.45 -21.71
N SER A 35 13.91 -7.35 -22.85
CA SER A 35 13.41 -6.57 -23.98
C SER A 35 12.02 -7.08 -24.41
N GLU A 36 11.18 -6.16 -24.89
CA GLU A 36 9.80 -6.47 -25.28
C GLU A 36 9.72 -7.55 -26.36
N GLU A 37 10.71 -7.60 -27.24
CA GLU A 37 10.84 -8.58 -28.32
C GLU A 37 11.17 -9.99 -27.81
N LEU A 38 11.96 -10.12 -26.73
CA LEU A 38 12.52 -11.41 -26.30
C LEU A 38 11.88 -11.98 -25.03
N ILE A 39 11.27 -11.15 -24.19
CA ILE A 39 10.84 -11.59 -22.84
C ILE A 39 9.89 -12.78 -22.85
N LEU A 40 8.97 -12.86 -23.81
CA LEU A 40 8.05 -14.00 -23.94
C LEU A 40 8.76 -15.27 -24.42
N ASP A 41 9.75 -15.15 -25.30
CA ASP A 41 10.57 -16.28 -25.74
C ASP A 41 11.46 -16.78 -24.60
N VAL A 42 11.99 -15.88 -23.78
CA VAL A 42 12.76 -16.22 -22.57
C VAL A 42 11.86 -16.98 -21.57
N ILE A 43 10.64 -16.50 -21.34
CA ILE A 43 9.66 -17.21 -20.49
C ILE A 43 9.33 -18.58 -21.09
N GLY A 44 9.18 -18.67 -22.41
CA GLY A 44 8.95 -19.93 -23.13
C GLY A 44 10.06 -20.95 -22.92
N CYS A 45 11.31 -20.51 -22.95
CA CYS A 45 12.47 -21.36 -22.61
C CYS A 45 12.40 -21.88 -21.17
N LEU A 46 11.83 -21.10 -20.26
CA LEU A 46 11.71 -21.43 -18.84
C LEU A 46 10.52 -22.36 -18.51
N GLU A 47 9.73 -22.79 -19.50
CA GLU A 47 8.58 -23.70 -19.31
C GLU A 47 8.98 -25.18 -19.15
N TYR A 48 10.22 -25.53 -19.51
CA TYR A 48 10.69 -26.91 -19.69
C TYR A 48 11.70 -27.33 -18.60
N ASP A 49 11.33 -27.15 -17.33
CA ASP A 49 12.17 -27.55 -16.19
C ASP A 49 12.43 -29.07 -16.19
N SER A 50 13.72 -29.45 -16.25
CA SER A 50 14.17 -30.85 -16.26
C SER A 50 13.93 -31.58 -14.93
N GLN A 51 13.64 -30.84 -13.85
CA GLN A 51 13.40 -31.39 -12.52
C GLN A 51 11.92 -31.76 -12.28
N LEU A 52 11.02 -31.39 -13.18
CA LEU A 52 9.61 -31.75 -13.09
C LEU A 52 9.40 -33.24 -13.39
N ARG A 53 8.51 -33.88 -12.62
CA ARG A 53 8.13 -35.27 -12.87
C ARG A 53 7.33 -35.34 -14.17
N CYS A 54 7.62 -36.33 -15.01
CA CYS A 54 6.87 -36.65 -16.24
C CYS A 54 6.85 -35.61 -17.37
N ASN A 55 7.96 -34.88 -17.61
CA ASN A 55 8.09 -33.94 -18.75
C ASN A 55 6.95 -32.91 -18.81
N GLU A 56 6.39 -32.52 -17.67
CA GLU A 56 5.31 -31.54 -17.62
C GLU A 56 5.81 -30.16 -18.01
N LYS A 57 5.20 -29.58 -19.04
CA LYS A 57 5.41 -28.20 -19.46
C LYS A 57 4.61 -27.26 -18.55
N ARG A 58 5.27 -26.27 -17.94
CA ARG A 58 4.59 -25.20 -17.22
C ARG A 58 4.12 -24.15 -18.23
N ASN A 59 2.81 -24.02 -18.47
CA ASN A 59 2.25 -23.12 -19.49
C ASN A 59 2.26 -21.63 -19.06
N HIS A 60 3.45 -21.09 -18.78
CA HIS A 60 3.65 -19.72 -18.30
C HIS A 60 3.27 -18.67 -19.36
N ARG A 61 3.65 -18.86 -20.63
CA ARG A 61 3.28 -17.98 -21.74
C ARG A 61 1.76 -17.94 -21.93
N GLU A 62 1.09 -19.09 -21.85
CA GLU A 62 -0.37 -19.14 -21.97
C GLU A 62 -1.05 -18.37 -20.82
N PHE A 63 -0.53 -18.48 -19.60
CA PHE A 63 -1.03 -17.71 -18.47
C PHE A 63 -0.89 -16.20 -18.71
N LEU A 64 0.29 -15.75 -19.15
CA LEU A 64 0.55 -14.33 -19.38
C LEU A 64 -0.21 -13.75 -20.58
N ASP A 65 -0.51 -14.57 -21.59
CA ASP A 65 -1.24 -14.16 -22.80
C ASP A 65 -2.77 -14.20 -22.61
N ARG A 66 -3.29 -15.23 -21.92
CA ARG A 66 -4.74 -15.50 -21.85
C ARG A 66 -5.39 -15.19 -20.50
N LYS A 67 -4.64 -15.23 -19.40
CA LYS A 67 -5.19 -15.13 -18.04
C LYS A 67 -4.79 -13.83 -17.33
N ALA A 68 -3.59 -13.32 -17.59
CA ALA A 68 -3.16 -12.03 -17.08
C ALA A 68 -3.76 -10.90 -17.93
N THR A 69 -4.96 -10.44 -17.57
CA THR A 69 -5.58 -9.29 -18.23
C THR A 69 -5.07 -7.99 -17.63
N PHE A 70 -4.38 -7.19 -18.43
CA PHE A 70 -4.05 -5.83 -18.03
C PHE A 70 -5.31 -4.97 -17.98
N LYS A 71 -5.57 -4.36 -16.84
CA LYS A 71 -6.76 -3.54 -16.58
C LYS A 71 -6.35 -2.11 -16.34
N GLU A 72 -6.66 -1.24 -17.30
CA GLU A 72 -6.48 0.20 -17.17
C GLU A 72 -7.62 0.81 -16.36
N VAL A 73 -7.33 1.23 -15.12
CA VAL A 73 -8.30 1.95 -14.29
C VAL A 73 -8.53 3.38 -14.79
N ILE A 74 -7.49 3.97 -15.37
CA ILE A 74 -7.47 5.25 -16.06
C ILE A 74 -6.68 5.04 -17.36
N PRO A 75 -7.16 5.53 -18.51
CA PRO A 75 -6.47 5.35 -19.79
C PRO A 75 -5.04 5.89 -19.77
N ILE A 76 -4.06 5.06 -20.17
CA ILE A 76 -2.65 5.46 -20.24
C ILE A 76 -2.28 5.70 -21.70
N GLY A 77 -2.08 6.97 -22.08
CA GLY A 77 -1.72 7.32 -23.46
C GLY A 77 -0.25 7.08 -23.81
N ASN A 78 0.64 7.04 -22.82
CA ASN A 78 2.08 6.90 -23.02
C ASN A 78 2.48 5.42 -23.24
N GLN A 79 2.89 5.09 -24.46
CA GLN A 79 3.32 3.73 -24.83
C GLN A 79 4.59 3.28 -24.11
N GLU A 80 5.50 4.20 -23.77
CA GLU A 80 6.71 3.88 -23.01
C GLU A 80 6.35 3.42 -21.59
N LEU A 81 5.41 4.14 -20.95
CA LEU A 81 4.89 3.77 -19.64
C LEU A 81 4.18 2.41 -19.68
N LEU A 82 3.35 2.16 -20.70
CA LEU A 82 2.70 0.86 -20.89
C LEU A 82 3.72 -0.28 -21.03
N SER A 83 4.75 -0.09 -21.87
CA SER A 83 5.82 -1.08 -22.05
C SER A 83 6.53 -1.35 -20.72
N LYS A 84 6.85 -0.31 -19.93
CA LYS A 84 7.44 -0.46 -18.59
C LYS A 84 6.53 -1.20 -17.60
N ILE A 85 5.23 -0.93 -17.58
CA ILE A 85 4.27 -1.65 -16.72
C ILE A 85 4.26 -3.14 -17.07
N HIS A 86 4.10 -3.47 -18.36
CA HIS A 86 4.10 -4.86 -18.82
C HIS A 86 5.44 -5.56 -18.55
N GLN A 87 6.56 -4.88 -18.80
CA GLN A 87 7.89 -5.41 -18.52
C GLN A 87 8.06 -5.67 -17.03
N THR A 88 7.65 -4.74 -16.16
CA THR A 88 7.72 -4.91 -14.70
C THR A 88 6.91 -6.11 -14.24
N TYR A 89 5.68 -6.26 -14.72
CA TYR A 89 4.84 -7.41 -14.37
C TYR A 89 5.46 -8.74 -14.81
N ARG A 90 5.96 -8.80 -16.04
CA ARG A 90 6.58 -10.03 -16.59
C ARG A 90 7.88 -10.39 -15.87
N VAL A 91 8.73 -9.42 -15.54
CA VAL A 91 9.97 -9.65 -14.78
C VAL A 91 9.65 -10.06 -13.34
N GLN A 92 8.67 -9.43 -12.70
CA GLN A 92 8.19 -9.82 -11.37
C GLN A 92 7.63 -11.25 -11.39
N TYR A 93 6.90 -11.63 -12.44
CA TYR A 93 6.42 -13.00 -12.61
C TYR A 93 7.56 -14.01 -12.79
N ILE A 94 8.59 -13.68 -13.57
CA ILE A 94 9.81 -14.52 -13.67
C ILE A 94 10.43 -14.70 -12.29
N GLN A 95 10.55 -13.63 -11.52
CA GLN A 95 11.10 -13.67 -10.17
C GLN A 95 10.29 -14.56 -9.22
N ASP A 96 8.98 -14.35 -9.15
CA ASP A 96 8.16 -14.94 -8.09
C ASP A 96 7.67 -16.34 -8.44
N ALA A 97 7.36 -16.60 -9.72
CA ALA A 97 6.72 -17.84 -10.16
C ALA A 97 7.68 -18.83 -10.83
N ILE A 98 8.74 -18.33 -11.49
CA ILE A 98 9.63 -19.17 -12.30
C ILE A 98 10.95 -19.43 -11.58
N LEU A 99 11.60 -18.39 -11.06
CA LEU A 99 12.89 -18.44 -10.38
C LEU A 99 12.80 -17.91 -8.93
N PRO A 100 11.90 -18.46 -8.08
CA PRO A 100 11.79 -18.03 -6.70
C PRO A 100 13.10 -18.27 -5.95
N ALA A 101 13.37 -17.41 -4.97
CA ALA A 101 14.54 -17.56 -4.11
C ALA A 101 14.53 -18.95 -3.44
N PRO A 102 15.59 -19.79 -3.57
CA PRO A 102 15.59 -21.13 -3.01
C PRO A 102 15.52 -21.15 -1.48
N SER A 103 16.01 -20.07 -0.85
CA SER A 103 15.92 -19.84 0.59
C SER A 103 15.99 -18.35 0.92
N LEU A 104 15.54 -17.98 2.11
CA LEU A 104 15.65 -16.61 2.67
C LEU A 104 17.10 -16.11 2.78
N PHE A 105 18.08 -17.03 2.80
CA PHE A 105 19.50 -16.68 2.89
C PHE A 105 20.13 -16.36 1.52
N GLU A 106 19.40 -16.61 0.42
CA GLU A 106 19.87 -16.43 -0.96
C GLU A 106 19.13 -15.31 -1.70
N GLU A 107 18.44 -14.40 -1.01
CA GLU A 107 17.71 -13.27 -1.63
C GLU A 107 18.60 -12.39 -2.53
N ASN A 108 19.91 -12.37 -2.31
CA ASN A 108 20.87 -11.60 -3.10
C ASN A 108 21.31 -12.27 -4.42
N LEU A 109 20.88 -13.50 -4.71
CA LEU A 109 21.33 -14.25 -5.89
C LEU A 109 20.94 -13.57 -7.20
N LEU A 110 19.80 -12.86 -7.21
CA LEU A 110 19.28 -12.10 -8.34
C LEU A 110 19.17 -10.60 -8.04
N SER A 111 20.15 -10.07 -7.28
CA SER A 111 20.18 -8.66 -6.88
C SER A 111 20.11 -7.66 -8.05
N THR A 112 20.66 -7.99 -9.21
CA THR A 112 20.59 -7.13 -10.40
C THR A 112 19.18 -7.12 -10.99
N MET A 113 18.42 -8.22 -10.86
CA MET A 113 17.01 -8.26 -11.26
C MET A 113 16.14 -7.43 -10.29
N ASN A 114 16.44 -7.48 -8.98
CA ASN A 114 15.82 -6.59 -7.99
C ASN A 114 16.06 -5.12 -8.33
N SER A 115 17.29 -4.77 -8.72
CA SER A 115 17.62 -3.41 -9.17
C SER A 115 16.85 -3.03 -10.44
N PHE A 116 16.72 -3.94 -11.41
CA PHE A 116 15.92 -3.70 -12.61
C PHE A 116 14.46 -3.39 -12.29
N LEU A 117 13.82 -4.21 -11.44
CA LEU A 117 12.45 -3.98 -10.97
C LEU A 117 12.33 -2.67 -10.20
N TYR A 118 13.31 -2.35 -9.35
CA TYR A 118 13.36 -1.10 -8.61
C TYR A 118 13.35 0.11 -9.54
N PHE A 119 14.25 0.16 -10.54
CA PHE A 119 14.31 1.28 -11.49
C PHE A 119 13.03 1.40 -12.33
N ASN A 120 12.47 0.28 -12.78
CA ASN A 120 11.19 0.33 -13.49
C ASN A 120 10.05 0.85 -12.61
N LYS A 121 9.97 0.47 -11.32
CA LYS A 121 8.97 0.99 -10.38
C LYS A 121 9.12 2.50 -10.17
N VAL A 122 10.36 2.99 -10.04
CA VAL A 122 10.67 4.42 -9.97
C VAL A 122 10.17 5.14 -11.22
N ASP A 123 10.47 4.62 -12.41
CA ASP A 123 10.04 5.23 -13.67
C ASP A 123 8.52 5.24 -13.81
N ILE A 124 7.84 4.12 -13.52
CA ILE A 124 6.37 4.01 -13.58
C ILE A 124 5.72 5.06 -12.70
N VAL A 125 6.16 5.17 -11.44
CA VAL A 125 5.58 6.15 -10.52
C VAL A 125 5.85 7.57 -11.00
N THR A 126 7.08 7.84 -11.45
CA THR A 126 7.49 9.16 -11.93
C THR A 126 6.65 9.60 -13.13
N PHE A 127 6.49 8.73 -14.13
CA PHE A 127 5.64 9.03 -15.29
C PHE A 127 4.18 9.30 -14.92
N LEU A 128 3.65 8.60 -13.92
CA LEU A 128 2.25 8.74 -13.50
C LEU A 128 2.01 10.00 -12.65
N TYR A 129 2.87 10.30 -11.69
CA TYR A 129 2.64 11.46 -10.81
C TYR A 129 3.02 12.79 -11.47
N GLU A 130 3.96 12.80 -12.42
CA GLU A 130 4.32 14.01 -13.17
C GLU A 130 3.29 14.33 -14.28
N ASP A 131 2.44 13.36 -14.66
CA ASP A 131 1.32 13.61 -15.56
C ASP A 131 0.13 14.23 -14.81
N ALA A 132 0.10 15.57 -14.81
CA ALA A 132 -0.99 16.34 -14.21
C ALA A 132 -2.39 16.00 -14.78
N LYS A 133 -2.49 15.56 -16.05
CA LYS A 133 -3.77 15.16 -16.64
C LYS A 133 -4.22 13.83 -16.07
N PHE A 134 -3.30 12.88 -15.94
CA PHE A 134 -3.56 11.59 -15.31
C PHE A 134 -4.07 11.76 -13.89
N LEU A 135 -3.35 12.51 -13.05
CA LEU A 135 -3.75 12.77 -11.66
C LEU A 135 -5.11 13.48 -11.59
N SER A 136 -5.32 14.50 -12.40
CA SER A 136 -6.62 15.20 -12.44
C SER A 136 -7.77 14.25 -12.85
N GLN A 137 -7.53 13.35 -13.80
CA GLN A 137 -8.54 12.39 -14.24
C GLN A 137 -8.80 11.31 -13.18
N LEU A 138 -7.75 10.81 -12.53
CA LEU A 138 -7.84 9.85 -11.43
C LEU A 138 -8.74 10.38 -10.30
N PHE A 139 -8.44 11.57 -9.79
CA PHE A 139 -9.17 12.16 -8.67
C PHE A 139 -10.55 12.67 -9.05
N SER A 140 -10.76 13.16 -10.27
CA SER A 140 -12.11 13.50 -10.73
C SER A 140 -13.01 12.26 -10.85
N THR A 141 -12.45 11.13 -11.30
CA THR A 141 -13.18 9.86 -11.36
C THR A 141 -13.50 9.31 -9.97
N LEU A 142 -12.55 9.37 -9.03
CA LEU A 142 -12.76 8.94 -7.64
C LEU A 142 -13.82 9.75 -6.89
N LYS A 143 -14.00 11.02 -7.26
CA LYS A 143 -14.98 11.94 -6.68
C LYS A 143 -16.34 11.91 -7.39
N ASP A 144 -16.50 11.10 -8.44
CA ASP A 144 -17.78 10.97 -9.13
C ASP A 144 -18.75 10.12 -8.28
N GLU A 145 -19.86 10.73 -7.89
CA GLU A 145 -20.92 10.06 -7.12
C GLU A 145 -21.56 8.89 -7.87
N ASN A 146 -21.51 8.89 -9.21
CA ASN A 146 -22.10 7.84 -10.05
C ASN A 146 -21.14 6.69 -10.34
N LEU A 147 -19.97 6.67 -9.71
CA LEU A 147 -18.98 5.62 -9.89
C LEU A 147 -19.50 4.28 -9.37
N SER A 148 -19.41 3.23 -10.18
CA SER A 148 -19.72 1.86 -9.74
C SER A 148 -18.76 1.39 -8.65
N ASP A 149 -19.26 0.60 -7.70
CA ASP A 149 -18.45 0.07 -6.58
C ASP A 149 -17.22 -0.72 -7.05
N ASP A 150 -17.35 -1.54 -8.10
CA ASP A 150 -16.21 -2.29 -8.67
C ASP A 150 -15.09 -1.36 -9.16
N LYS A 151 -15.45 -0.34 -9.95
CA LYS A 151 -14.48 0.63 -10.47
C LYS A 151 -13.86 1.47 -9.35
N ARG A 152 -14.64 1.80 -8.31
CA ARG A 152 -14.15 2.50 -7.11
C ARG A 152 -13.10 1.66 -6.38
N LYS A 153 -13.39 0.37 -6.17
CA LYS A 153 -12.47 -0.60 -5.60
C LYS A 153 -11.19 -0.72 -6.41
N ASP A 154 -11.29 -0.82 -7.73
CA ASP A 154 -10.11 -0.89 -8.60
C ASP A 154 -9.22 0.37 -8.50
N LEU A 155 -9.84 1.55 -8.47
CA LEU A 155 -9.09 2.82 -8.35
C LEU A 155 -8.42 2.95 -6.98
N MET A 156 -9.05 2.45 -5.92
CA MET A 156 -8.45 2.43 -4.58
C MET A 156 -7.31 1.42 -4.47
N LEU A 157 -7.43 0.24 -5.08
CA LEU A 157 -6.34 -0.73 -5.18
C LEU A 157 -5.17 -0.17 -5.99
N PHE A 158 -5.46 0.52 -7.09
CA PHE A 158 -4.44 1.24 -7.85
C PHE A 158 -3.73 2.30 -6.99
N LEU A 159 -4.47 3.14 -6.25
CA LEU A 159 -3.87 4.14 -5.36
C LEU A 159 -2.98 3.50 -4.28
N LYS A 160 -3.42 2.38 -3.70
CA LYS A 160 -2.59 1.60 -2.77
C LYS A 160 -1.29 1.16 -3.42
N GLU A 161 -1.34 0.54 -4.59
CA GLU A 161 -0.12 0.12 -5.32
C GLU A 161 0.77 1.31 -5.71
N PHE A 162 0.16 2.44 -6.07
CA PHE A 162 0.86 3.66 -6.42
C PHE A 162 1.63 4.23 -5.21
N CYS A 163 1.02 4.22 -4.02
CA CYS A 163 1.70 4.55 -2.76
C CYS A 163 2.81 3.55 -2.42
N VAL A 164 2.59 2.25 -2.63
CA VAL A 164 3.65 1.24 -2.41
C VAL A 164 4.85 1.51 -3.31
N PHE A 165 4.64 1.77 -4.61
CA PHE A 165 5.76 2.06 -5.50
C PHE A 165 6.43 3.40 -5.16
N SER A 166 5.70 4.38 -4.61
CA SER A 166 6.29 5.65 -4.17
C SER A 166 7.39 5.48 -3.11
N GLN A 167 7.39 4.36 -2.37
CA GLN A 167 8.45 4.04 -1.40
C GLN A 167 9.82 3.79 -2.08
N THR A 168 9.82 3.48 -3.38
CA THR A 168 11.06 3.35 -4.16
C THR A 168 11.67 4.70 -4.54
N LEU A 169 10.90 5.80 -4.47
CA LEU A 169 11.40 7.13 -4.80
C LEU A 169 12.41 7.63 -3.76
N GLN A 170 13.30 8.52 -4.19
CA GLN A 170 14.14 9.29 -3.27
C GLN A 170 13.26 10.23 -2.43
N GLN A 171 13.73 10.58 -1.22
CA GLN A 171 12.97 11.37 -0.24
C GLN A 171 12.29 12.60 -0.86
N GLN A 172 13.04 13.44 -1.58
CA GLN A 172 12.49 14.67 -2.17
C GLN A 172 11.35 14.40 -3.17
N SER A 173 11.50 13.40 -4.05
CA SER A 173 10.46 13.04 -5.02
C SER A 173 9.26 12.41 -4.34
N ARG A 174 9.48 11.64 -3.27
CA ARG A 174 8.42 11.06 -2.45
C ARG A 174 7.60 12.15 -1.74
N ASP A 175 8.25 13.17 -1.20
CA ASP A 175 7.56 14.31 -0.57
C ASP A 175 6.71 15.06 -1.61
N ASN A 176 7.24 15.29 -2.80
CA ASN A 176 6.51 15.92 -3.91
C ASN A 176 5.30 15.07 -4.35
N PHE A 177 5.47 13.74 -4.42
CA PHE A 177 4.41 12.80 -4.75
C PHE A 177 3.24 12.90 -3.75
N PHE A 178 3.51 12.81 -2.45
CA PHE A 178 2.45 12.89 -1.44
C PHE A 178 1.81 14.29 -1.38
N GLN A 179 2.59 15.34 -1.61
CA GLN A 179 2.05 16.69 -1.74
C GLN A 179 1.09 16.83 -2.93
N ALA A 180 1.39 16.18 -4.06
CA ALA A 180 0.50 16.16 -5.23
C ALA A 180 -0.81 15.44 -4.92
N LEU A 181 -0.76 14.26 -4.28
CA LEU A 181 -1.97 13.54 -3.86
C LEU A 181 -2.81 14.36 -2.86
N ALA A 182 -2.15 15.00 -1.89
CA ALA A 182 -2.81 15.88 -0.91
C ALA A 182 -3.52 17.05 -1.60
N THR A 183 -2.87 17.70 -2.56
CA THR A 183 -3.44 18.83 -3.32
C THR A 183 -4.67 18.42 -4.12
N HIS A 184 -4.72 17.17 -4.60
CA HIS A 184 -5.90 16.62 -5.26
C HIS A 184 -6.99 16.12 -4.30
N GLY A 185 -6.77 16.17 -2.99
CA GLY A 185 -7.76 15.85 -1.97
C GLY A 185 -7.86 14.36 -1.64
N ILE A 186 -6.74 13.64 -1.64
CA ILE A 186 -6.71 12.20 -1.28
C ILE A 186 -7.30 11.90 0.09
N LEU A 187 -7.13 12.77 1.09
CA LEU A 187 -7.65 12.54 2.44
C LEU A 187 -9.19 12.55 2.47
N ASN A 188 -9.82 13.42 1.69
CA ASN A 188 -11.28 13.41 1.51
C ASN A 188 -11.76 12.15 0.78
N VAL A 189 -11.00 11.68 -0.22
CA VAL A 189 -11.30 10.41 -0.87
C VAL A 189 -11.26 9.27 0.14
N ILE A 190 -10.19 9.17 0.94
CA ILE A 190 -10.05 8.14 1.99
C ILE A 190 -11.26 8.17 2.95
N GLN A 191 -11.63 9.34 3.45
CA GLN A 191 -12.78 9.52 4.34
C GLN A 191 -14.07 8.98 3.72
N VAL A 192 -14.34 9.30 2.45
CA VAL A 192 -15.50 8.77 1.72
C VAL A 192 -15.41 7.24 1.59
N MET A 193 -14.23 6.69 1.31
CA MET A 193 -14.03 5.25 1.17
C MET A 193 -14.24 4.48 2.49
N LEU A 194 -13.86 5.05 3.63
CA LEU A 194 -14.06 4.43 4.95
C LEU A 194 -15.54 4.32 5.33
N ASN A 195 -16.41 5.13 4.73
CA ASN A 195 -17.86 5.07 4.93
C ASN A 195 -18.56 4.02 4.05
N LEU A 196 -17.84 3.31 3.19
CA LEU A 196 -18.40 2.24 2.34
C LEU A 196 -18.36 0.88 3.03
N ASP A 197 -19.30 -0.01 2.72
CA ASP A 197 -19.36 -1.34 3.34
C ASP A 197 -18.29 -2.35 2.81
N ASP A 198 -17.59 -2.05 1.72
CA ASP A 198 -16.59 -2.96 1.13
C ASP A 198 -15.26 -2.96 1.92
N THR A 199 -15.02 -4.03 2.68
CA THR A 199 -13.82 -4.22 3.51
C THR A 199 -12.51 -4.09 2.72
N THR A 200 -12.47 -4.56 1.47
CA THR A 200 -11.24 -4.46 0.66
C THR A 200 -10.93 -3.00 0.32
N THR A 201 -11.93 -2.21 -0.04
CA THR A 201 -11.81 -0.78 -0.34
C THR A 201 -11.40 -0.01 0.92
N LYS A 202 -12.01 -0.32 2.08
CA LYS A 202 -11.60 0.26 3.36
C LYS A 202 -10.13 -0.03 3.67
N GLN A 203 -9.71 -1.29 3.58
CA GLN A 203 -8.31 -1.67 3.84
C GLN A 203 -7.35 -0.93 2.91
N ALA A 204 -7.67 -0.84 1.61
CA ALA A 204 -6.86 -0.09 0.67
C ALA A 204 -6.77 1.41 1.04
N ALA A 205 -7.87 2.01 1.49
CA ALA A 205 -7.89 3.39 1.96
C ALA A 205 -7.04 3.59 3.22
N LEU A 206 -7.10 2.66 4.18
CA LEU A 206 -6.29 2.66 5.40
C LEU A 206 -4.79 2.51 5.10
N ASP A 207 -4.42 1.64 4.15
CA ASP A 207 -3.03 1.48 3.72
C ASP A 207 -2.47 2.76 3.07
N VAL A 208 -3.30 3.45 2.26
CA VAL A 208 -2.95 4.75 1.68
C VAL A 208 -2.85 5.82 2.78
N PHE A 209 -3.79 5.85 3.72
CA PHE A 209 -3.74 6.75 4.89
C PHE A 209 -2.44 6.57 5.68
N ALA A 210 -2.10 5.33 6.03
CA ALA A 210 -0.87 5.02 6.75
C ALA A 210 0.39 5.47 5.98
N SER A 211 0.40 5.28 4.65
CA SER A 211 1.50 5.73 3.79
C SER A 211 1.67 7.26 3.81
N ILE A 212 0.57 8.02 3.85
CA ILE A 212 0.62 9.49 3.93
C ILE A 212 1.09 9.94 5.31
N VAL A 213 0.58 9.32 6.39
CA VAL A 213 1.00 9.64 7.77
C VAL A 213 2.49 9.36 7.97
N GLU A 214 3.01 8.28 7.39
CA GLU A 214 4.44 7.94 7.43
C GLU A 214 5.30 9.03 6.80
N CYS A 215 4.88 9.54 5.64
CA CYS A 215 5.71 10.46 4.86
C CYS A 215 5.53 11.92 5.28
N ASN A 216 4.31 12.34 5.58
CA ASN A 216 3.99 13.73 5.87
C ASN A 216 2.80 13.86 6.86
N PRO A 217 3.05 13.64 8.16
CA PRO A 217 2.01 13.74 9.18
C PRO A 217 1.44 15.17 9.32
N SER A 218 2.22 16.21 8.99
CA SER A 218 1.77 17.60 9.05
C SER A 218 0.61 17.87 8.08
N THR A 219 0.67 17.33 6.86
CA THR A 219 -0.41 17.49 5.87
C THR A 219 -1.72 16.85 6.35
N VAL A 220 -1.62 15.71 7.04
CA VAL A 220 -2.78 15.03 7.62
C VAL A 220 -3.38 15.85 8.77
N ARG A 221 -2.54 16.42 9.65
CA ARG A 221 -2.99 17.31 10.72
C ARG A 221 -3.69 18.55 10.18
N GLU A 222 -3.12 19.19 9.16
CA GLU A 222 -3.71 20.37 8.53
C GLU A 222 -5.10 20.06 7.96
N TYR A 223 -5.25 18.92 7.26
CA TYR A 223 -6.55 18.47 6.76
C TYR A 223 -7.56 18.26 7.89
N MET A 224 -7.18 17.52 8.95
CA MET A 224 -8.07 17.26 10.09
C MET A 224 -8.47 18.55 10.81
N LEU A 225 -7.57 19.53 10.93
CA LEU A 225 -7.89 20.85 11.46
C LEU A 225 -8.91 21.59 10.59
N GLN A 226 -8.79 21.52 9.26
CA GLN A 226 -9.76 22.10 8.34
C GLN A 226 -11.14 21.44 8.50
N GLU A 227 -11.20 20.12 8.70
CA GLU A 227 -12.46 19.40 8.95
C GLU A 227 -13.18 19.89 10.22
N THR A 228 -12.44 20.30 11.26
CA THR A 228 -13.07 20.75 12.51
C THR A 228 -14.00 21.94 12.34
N HIS A 229 -13.74 22.77 11.32
CA HIS A 229 -14.53 23.96 11.03
C HIS A 229 -15.75 23.65 10.17
N SER A 230 -15.71 22.59 9.36
CA SER A 230 -16.77 22.23 8.42
C SER A 230 -17.70 21.13 8.94
N ILE A 231 -17.19 20.18 9.71
CA ILE A 231 -17.91 18.99 10.16
C ILE A 231 -18.23 19.11 11.64
N GLN A 232 -19.52 19.18 11.98
CA GLN A 232 -19.98 19.21 13.38
C GLN A 232 -20.20 17.81 13.96
N ASP A 233 -20.54 16.83 13.12
CA ASP A 233 -20.72 15.45 13.55
C ASP A 233 -19.35 14.81 13.81
N ASP A 234 -19.16 14.25 15.00
CA ASP A 234 -17.90 13.59 15.35
C ASP A 234 -17.75 12.26 14.60
N ASP A 235 -18.85 11.61 14.21
CA ASP A 235 -18.82 10.31 13.53
C ASP A 235 -18.33 10.42 12.07
N GLU A 236 -18.40 11.61 11.47
CA GLU A 236 -17.95 11.87 10.10
C GLU A 236 -16.46 12.23 10.00
N LEU A 237 -15.80 12.57 11.11
CA LEU A 237 -14.39 12.99 11.11
C LEU A 237 -13.47 11.85 10.67
N LEU A 238 -12.53 12.13 9.76
CA LEU A 238 -11.57 11.13 9.26
C LEU A 238 -10.84 10.40 10.40
N LEU A 239 -10.41 11.13 11.44
CA LEU A 239 -9.70 10.51 12.56
C LEU A 239 -10.58 9.56 13.37
N ASN A 240 -11.86 9.90 13.56
CA ASN A 240 -12.81 9.04 14.26
C ASN A 240 -13.20 7.82 13.42
N LEU A 241 -13.29 7.95 12.09
CA LEU A 241 -13.43 6.80 11.19
C LEU A 241 -12.23 5.84 11.34
N VAL A 242 -11.00 6.35 11.36
CA VAL A 242 -9.80 5.52 11.59
C VAL A 242 -9.82 4.87 12.99
N ILE A 243 -10.25 5.58 14.03
CA ILE A 243 -10.40 5.03 15.38
C ILE A 243 -11.46 3.92 15.39
N ASN A 244 -12.58 4.10 14.67
CA ASN A 244 -13.59 3.06 14.54
C ASN A 244 -13.04 1.80 13.85
N GLU A 245 -12.18 1.94 12.83
CA GLU A 245 -11.53 0.79 12.19
C GLU A 245 -10.52 0.09 13.14
N ILE A 246 -9.81 0.83 14.02
CA ILE A 246 -8.98 0.22 15.09
C ILE A 246 -9.84 -0.64 16.03
N GLN A 247 -11.02 -0.14 16.41
CA GLN A 247 -11.90 -0.81 17.37
C GLN A 247 -12.63 -2.03 16.78
N ASN A 248 -12.77 -2.06 15.45
CA ASN A 248 -13.49 -3.11 14.72
C ASN A 248 -12.55 -4.01 13.90
N ASP A 249 -11.24 -4.02 14.20
CA ASP A 249 -10.28 -4.87 13.49
C ASP A 249 -10.68 -6.36 13.66
N PRO A 250 -10.97 -7.08 12.56
CA PRO A 250 -11.36 -8.48 12.65
C PRO A 250 -10.18 -9.42 12.96
N ASP A 251 -8.94 -8.94 12.87
CA ASP A 251 -7.74 -9.74 13.10
C ASP A 251 -7.61 -10.11 14.59
N PRO A 252 -7.54 -11.41 14.94
CA PRO A 252 -7.29 -11.85 16.31
C PRO A 252 -5.99 -11.32 16.92
N GLU A 253 -5.01 -10.95 16.11
CA GLU A 253 -3.73 -10.36 16.53
C GLU A 253 -3.73 -8.82 16.46
N LEU A 254 -4.84 -8.20 16.04
CA LEU A 254 -5.00 -6.75 15.90
C LEU A 254 -3.92 -6.10 15.03
N SER A 255 -3.48 -6.79 13.97
CA SER A 255 -2.38 -6.32 13.12
C SER A 255 -2.70 -4.98 12.44
N GLY A 256 -3.94 -4.80 11.98
CA GLY A 256 -4.42 -3.55 11.38
C GLY A 256 -4.54 -2.44 12.42
N ALA A 257 -5.15 -2.74 13.56
CA ALA A 257 -5.30 -1.83 14.69
C ALA A 257 -3.95 -1.34 15.23
N LEU A 258 -2.94 -2.21 15.33
CA LEU A 258 -1.58 -1.83 15.71
C LEU A 258 -0.97 -0.83 14.72
N SER A 259 -1.06 -1.13 13.41
CA SER A 259 -0.55 -0.22 12.37
C SER A 259 -1.23 1.15 12.39
N LEU A 260 -2.55 1.18 12.58
CA LEU A 260 -3.30 2.43 12.70
C LEU A 260 -3.01 3.15 14.01
N MET A 261 -2.78 2.44 15.11
CA MET A 261 -2.36 3.04 16.38
C MET A 261 -0.98 3.70 16.25
N ASP A 262 -0.05 3.11 15.51
CA ASP A 262 1.24 3.73 15.17
C ASP A 262 1.05 5.02 14.35
N CYS A 263 0.06 5.06 13.46
CA CYS A 263 -0.30 6.27 12.73
C CYS A 263 -0.83 7.36 13.69
N LEU A 264 -1.73 7.00 14.61
CA LEU A 264 -2.22 7.93 15.63
C LEU A 264 -1.06 8.48 16.47
N ASN A 265 -0.18 7.60 16.95
CA ASN A 265 1.04 7.99 17.67
C ASN A 265 1.86 8.97 16.85
N LYS A 266 2.14 8.70 15.57
CA LYS A 266 2.90 9.62 14.70
C LYS A 266 2.24 10.98 14.54
N LEU A 267 0.91 11.03 14.49
CA LEU A 267 0.16 12.28 14.37
C LEU A 267 0.26 13.13 15.64
N ILE A 268 0.23 12.51 16.83
CA ILE A 268 0.24 13.20 18.12
C ILE A 268 1.65 13.34 18.75
N HIS A 269 2.65 12.61 18.28
CA HIS A 269 3.96 12.54 18.94
C HIS A 269 4.66 13.92 18.98
N PRO A 270 5.17 14.37 20.14
CA PRO A 270 5.84 15.67 20.26
C PRO A 270 6.99 15.87 19.27
N GLU A 271 7.77 14.82 18.97
CA GLU A 271 8.91 14.88 18.03
C GLU A 271 8.46 15.17 16.60
N ASN A 272 7.32 14.63 16.19
CA ASN A 272 6.74 14.87 14.86
C ASN A 272 6.02 16.23 14.76
N MET A 273 5.98 16.97 15.87
CA MET A 273 5.41 18.32 15.96
C MET A 273 6.47 19.40 16.22
N ILE A 274 7.77 19.09 16.17
CA ILE A 274 8.82 20.08 16.43
C ILE A 274 8.90 21.11 15.29
N ALA A 275 8.68 20.66 14.06
CA ALA A 275 8.79 21.48 12.85
C ALA A 275 7.52 22.30 12.54
N VAL A 276 6.44 22.11 13.30
CA VAL A 276 5.17 22.83 13.09
C VAL A 276 5.07 24.06 13.98
N SER A 277 4.18 24.99 13.61
CA SER A 277 3.95 26.18 14.42
C SER A 277 3.38 25.80 15.81
N ILE A 278 3.71 26.58 16.84
CA ILE A 278 3.16 26.38 18.19
C ILE A 278 1.62 26.44 18.17
N SER A 279 1.04 27.27 17.28
CA SER A 279 -0.41 27.38 17.08
C SER A 279 -0.98 26.06 16.58
N GLU A 280 -0.45 25.53 15.47
CA GLU A 280 -0.90 24.27 14.86
C GLU A 280 -0.83 23.11 15.86
N LYS A 281 0.30 22.95 16.56
CA LYS A 281 0.46 21.92 17.59
C LYS A 281 -0.64 22.02 18.65
N THR A 282 -0.90 23.23 19.15
CA THR A 282 -1.88 23.44 20.20
C THR A 282 -3.30 23.17 19.70
N GLU A 283 -3.63 23.68 18.51
CA GLU A 283 -4.93 23.49 17.86
C GLU A 283 -5.21 22.01 17.58
N PHE A 284 -4.24 21.28 17.03
CA PHE A 284 -4.41 19.86 16.70
C PHE A 284 -4.59 19.01 17.95
N LEU A 285 -3.79 19.24 19.00
CA LEU A 285 -3.96 18.52 20.27
C LEU A 285 -5.30 18.86 20.92
N LEU A 286 -5.75 20.11 20.89
CA LEU A 286 -7.08 20.48 21.37
C LEU A 286 -8.17 19.75 20.60
N PHE A 287 -8.09 19.72 19.27
CA PHE A 287 -9.00 18.94 18.43
C PHE A 287 -9.02 17.46 18.85
N PHE A 288 -7.86 16.82 18.93
CA PHE A 288 -7.73 15.42 19.26
C PHE A 288 -8.37 15.08 20.62
N TYR A 289 -8.01 15.84 21.67
CA TYR A 289 -8.52 15.59 23.02
C TYR A 289 -9.99 15.94 23.18
N HIS A 290 -10.51 16.94 22.48
CA HIS A 290 -11.92 17.33 22.60
C HIS A 290 -12.87 16.49 21.76
N ARG A 291 -12.46 16.03 20.57
CA ARG A 291 -13.37 15.39 19.60
C ARG A 291 -13.09 13.91 19.33
N CYS A 292 -11.89 13.41 19.64
CA CYS A 292 -11.49 12.04 19.28
C CYS A 292 -11.22 11.15 20.50
N MET A 293 -10.72 11.72 21.60
CA MET A 293 -10.33 10.94 22.78
C MET A 293 -11.50 10.19 23.44
N SER A 294 -12.71 10.77 23.42
CA SER A 294 -13.93 10.10 23.90
C SER A 294 -14.26 8.86 23.08
N VAL A 295 -14.15 8.95 21.75
CA VAL A 295 -14.36 7.83 20.82
C VAL A 295 -13.34 6.73 21.08
N MET A 296 -12.06 7.09 21.23
CA MET A 296 -10.99 6.15 21.56
C MET A 296 -11.24 5.39 22.87
N LEU A 297 -11.75 6.06 23.90
CA LEU A 297 -12.03 5.47 25.22
C LEU A 297 -13.36 4.71 25.29
N ALA A 298 -14.24 4.84 24.30
CA ALA A 298 -15.59 4.27 24.33
C ALA A 298 -15.61 2.75 24.60
N PRO A 299 -14.74 1.91 24.00
CA PRO A 299 -14.70 0.47 24.30
C PRO A 299 -14.33 0.16 25.75
N LEU A 300 -13.41 0.94 26.34
CA LEU A 300 -13.04 0.78 27.75
C LEU A 300 -14.22 1.08 28.66
N MET A 301 -14.92 2.18 28.40
CA MET A 301 -16.09 2.59 29.19
C MET A 301 -17.25 1.61 29.04
N ALA A 302 -17.53 1.16 27.82
CA ALA A 302 -18.60 0.20 27.55
C ALA A 302 -18.36 -1.13 28.28
N ASN A 303 -17.12 -1.64 28.25
CA ASN A 303 -16.77 -2.92 28.84
C ASN A 303 -16.60 -2.88 30.37
N THR A 304 -16.56 -1.70 30.99
CA THR A 304 -16.43 -1.51 32.45
C THR A 304 -17.66 -0.84 33.08
N SER A 305 -18.78 -0.81 32.37
CA SER A 305 -20.03 -0.23 32.82
C SER A 305 -20.50 -0.82 34.17
N ASP A 306 -21.05 0.03 35.03
CA ASP A 306 -21.48 -0.32 36.40
C ASP A 306 -20.40 -0.96 37.29
N LEU A 307 -19.12 -0.64 37.03
CA LEU A 307 -17.95 -1.22 37.71
C LEU A 307 -17.89 -2.75 37.56
N LYS A 308 -18.45 -3.27 36.46
CA LYS A 308 -18.45 -4.69 36.12
C LYS A 308 -17.87 -4.89 34.73
N LEU A 309 -17.11 -5.96 34.60
CA LEU A 309 -16.61 -6.40 33.32
C LEU A 309 -17.76 -7.01 32.52
N VAL A 310 -18.06 -6.45 31.35
CA VAL A 310 -19.17 -6.92 30.49
C VAL A 310 -18.75 -8.13 29.68
N ARG A 311 -17.55 -8.09 29.09
CA ARG A 311 -16.99 -9.11 28.20
C ARG A 311 -15.51 -9.31 28.51
N ASP A 312 -15.14 -10.57 28.72
CA ASP A 312 -13.78 -11.00 29.04
C ASP A 312 -13.35 -12.08 28.04
N ASP A 313 -12.87 -11.64 26.88
CA ASP A 313 -12.24 -12.52 25.90
C ASP A 313 -10.92 -11.94 25.42
N PHE A 314 -10.13 -12.81 24.79
CA PHE A 314 -8.78 -12.50 24.36
C PHE A 314 -8.69 -11.26 23.46
N HIS A 315 -9.61 -11.15 22.49
CA HIS A 315 -9.60 -10.07 21.52
C HIS A 315 -9.94 -8.72 22.17
N ILE A 316 -11.00 -8.69 23.00
CA ILE A 316 -11.37 -7.48 23.76
C ILE A 316 -10.27 -7.09 24.74
N ALA A 317 -9.65 -8.05 25.44
CA ALA A 317 -8.55 -7.76 26.36
C ALA A 317 -7.35 -7.14 25.64
N GLN A 318 -6.99 -7.63 24.45
CA GLN A 318 -5.91 -7.05 23.64
C GLN A 318 -6.25 -5.64 23.14
N LEU A 319 -7.46 -5.41 22.64
CA LEU A 319 -7.89 -4.08 22.20
C LEU A 319 -7.86 -3.08 23.37
N GLN A 320 -8.35 -3.50 24.54
CA GLN A 320 -8.29 -2.66 25.73
C GLN A 320 -6.85 -2.37 26.16
N ASN A 321 -5.95 -3.36 26.08
CA ASN A 321 -4.53 -3.14 26.36
C ASN A 321 -3.91 -2.13 25.39
N LEU A 322 -4.20 -2.26 24.09
CA LEU A 322 -3.74 -1.33 23.06
C LEU A 322 -4.21 0.11 23.32
N ILE A 323 -5.48 0.29 23.70
CA ILE A 323 -6.02 1.61 24.07
C ILE A 323 -5.33 2.13 25.33
N LEU A 324 -5.12 1.30 26.36
CA LEU A 324 -4.47 1.71 27.61
C LEU A 324 -3.00 2.11 27.40
N ASP A 325 -2.27 1.40 26.54
CA ASP A 325 -0.89 1.74 26.17
C ASP A 325 -0.85 3.12 25.50
N PHE A 326 -1.76 3.38 24.55
CA PHE A 326 -1.88 4.68 23.89
C PHE A 326 -2.28 5.82 24.85
N VAL A 327 -3.19 5.56 25.79
CA VAL A 327 -3.58 6.53 26.83
C VAL A 327 -2.42 6.82 27.77
N THR A 328 -1.63 5.81 28.12
CA THR A 328 -0.43 5.97 28.96
C THR A 328 0.56 6.91 28.28
N PHE A 329 0.83 6.70 26.98
CA PHE A 329 1.61 7.62 26.16
C PHE A 329 1.05 9.06 26.22
N CYS A 330 -0.26 9.23 26.06
CA CYS A 330 -0.91 10.54 26.14
C CYS A 330 -0.69 11.24 27.50
N ILE A 331 -0.74 10.50 28.61
CA ILE A 331 -0.52 11.04 29.97
C ILE A 331 0.93 11.52 30.14
N GLU A 332 1.88 10.73 29.65
CA GLU A 332 3.31 11.00 29.75
C GLU A 332 3.73 12.20 28.90
N HIS A 333 3.21 12.32 27.68
CA HIS A 333 3.67 13.32 26.71
C HIS A 333 2.78 14.56 26.62
N HIS A 334 1.49 14.47 26.94
CA HIS A 334 0.52 15.56 26.82
C HIS A 334 -0.20 15.84 28.15
N THR A 335 0.52 15.82 29.27
CA THR A 335 -0.04 15.96 30.62
C THR A 335 -0.96 17.18 30.77
N TYR A 336 -0.66 18.31 30.15
CA TYR A 336 -1.54 19.50 30.18
C TYR A 336 -2.91 19.23 29.54
N HIS A 337 -2.93 18.61 28.35
CA HIS A 337 -4.16 18.34 27.63
C HIS A 337 -4.96 17.22 28.30
N MET A 338 -4.29 16.13 28.73
CA MET A 338 -4.94 15.05 29.48
C MET A 338 -5.60 15.53 30.78
N ARG A 339 -4.97 16.48 31.50
CA ARG A 339 -5.57 17.08 32.71
C ARG A 339 -6.81 17.92 32.44
N ASN A 340 -6.96 18.48 31.24
CA ASN A 340 -8.12 19.27 30.86
C ASN A 340 -9.24 18.40 30.27
N PHE A 341 -8.90 17.18 29.83
CA PHE A 341 -9.84 16.20 29.31
C PHE A 341 -10.52 15.39 30.42
N LEU A 342 -9.74 14.91 31.41
CA LEU A 342 -10.23 14.22 32.61
C LEU A 342 -10.95 15.19 33.55
#